data_AF-A0A2E9WIC9-F1
#
_entry.id   AF-A0A2E9WIC9-F1
#
_cell.length_a   1.000
_cell.length_b   1.000
_cell.length_c   1.000
_cell.angle_alpha   90.00
_cell.angle_beta   90.00
_cell.angle_gamma   90.00
#
_symmetry.space_group_name_H-M   'P 1'
#
loop_
_entity.id
_entity.type
_entity.pdbx_description
1 polymer ?
#
loop_
_entity_poly.entity_id
_entity_poly.type
_entity_poly.pdbx_seq_one_letter_code
_entity_poly.pdbx_strand_id
1 'polypeptide(L)' 'MSFRQKLIPFFLRKYVNYYLENGFKKTIKKFGWKLFAIIFLYYLIRDSILYIIIPYFALKGIFNF' A
#
# COMPACT_ATOMS: atom_id res chain seq x y z
N MET A 1 -14.29 -6.82 -15.11
CA MET A 1 -13.30 -6.51 -14.06
C MET A 1 -13.95 -5.60 -13.03
N SER A 2 -13.97 -5.99 -11.75
CA SER A 2 -14.56 -5.18 -10.68
C SER A 2 -13.82 -3.84 -10.54
N PHE A 3 -14.51 -2.73 -10.25
CA PHE A 3 -13.95 -1.38 -10.10
C PHE A 3 -12.69 -1.34 -9.21
N ARG A 4 -12.63 -2.22 -8.21
CA ARG A 4 -11.49 -2.42 -7.30
C ARG A 4 -10.19 -2.78 -8.01
N GLN A 5 -10.24 -3.52 -9.12
CA GLN A 5 -9.05 -3.91 -9.89
C GLN A 5 -8.43 -2.72 -10.65
N LYS A 6 -9.21 -1.66 -10.91
CA LYS A 6 -8.72 -0.46 -11.62
C LYS A 6 -7.78 0.38 -10.76
N LEU A 7 -7.94 0.33 -9.44
CA LEU A 7 -7.10 1.05 -8.47
C LEU A 7 -5.80 0.34 -8.12
N ILE A 8 -5.67 -0.95 -8.47
CA ILE A 8 -4.50 -1.76 -8.11
C ILE A 8 -3.43 -1.64 -9.21
N PRO A 9 -2.19 -1.22 -8.86
CA PRO A 9 -1.06 -1.19 -9.79
C PRO A 9 -0.80 -2.54 -10.45
N PHE A 10 -0.32 -2.53 -11.70
CA PHE A 10 -0.07 -3.75 -12.48
C PHE A 10 0.78 -4.79 -11.72
N PHE A 11 1.83 -4.35 -11.03
CA PHE A 11 2.73 -5.24 -10.28
C PHE A 11 2.05 -5.89 -9.05
N LEU A 12 1.04 -5.25 -8.45
CA LEU A 12 0.32 -5.79 -7.27
C LEU A 12 -0.82 -6.72 -7.65
N ARG A 13 -1.33 -6.65 -8.89
CA ARG A 13 -2.46 -7.48 -9.33
C ARG A 13 -2.21 -8.98 -9.13
N LYS A 14 -0.98 -9.45 -9.40
CA LYS A 14 -0.60 -10.87 -9.20
C LYS A 14 -0.76 -11.32 -7.74
N TYR A 15 -0.38 -10.46 -6.80
CA TYR A 15 -0.46 -10.76 -5.37
C TYR A 15 -1.90 -10.71 -4.89
N VAL A 16 -2.65 -9.68 -5.29
CA VAL A 16 -4.06 -9.50 -4.88
C VAL A 16 -4.95 -10.59 -5.46
N ASN A 17 -4.83 -10.93 -6.75
CA ASN A 17 -5.64 -11.99 -7.35
C ASN A 17 -5.36 -13.34 -6.66
N TYR A 18 -4.10 -13.67 -6.42
CA TYR A 18 -3.75 -14.89 -5.71
C TYR A 18 -4.29 -14.91 -4.28
N TYR A 19 -4.26 -13.77 -3.58
CA TYR A 19 -4.84 -13.62 -2.25
C TYR A 19 -6.36 -13.84 -2.24
N LEU A 20 -7.08 -13.26 -3.21
CA LEU A 20 -8.53 -13.42 -3.33
C LEU A 20 -8.92 -14.88 -3.61
N GLU A 21 -8.13 -15.61 -4.38
CA GLU A 21 -8.41 -17.00 -4.74
C GLU A 21 -7.97 -18.02 -3.68
N ASN A 22 -6.84 -17.77 -3.00
CA ASN A 22 -6.16 -18.78 -2.17
C ASN A 22 -6.11 -18.42 -0.68
N GLY A 23 -6.51 -17.20 -0.33
CA GLY A 23 -6.47 -16.68 1.03
C GLY A 23 -5.07 -16.30 1.52
N PHE A 24 -5.04 -15.73 2.72
CA PHE A 24 -3.82 -15.15 3.31
C PHE A 24 -2.71 -16.18 3.54
N LYS A 25 -3.03 -17.31 4.15
CA LYS A 25 -2.05 -18.35 4.54
C LYS A 25 -1.30 -18.90 3.33
N LYS A 26 -2.00 -19.17 2.22
CA LYS A 26 -1.37 -19.65 0.98
C LYS A 26 -0.57 -18.54 0.30
N THR A 27 -1.03 -17.29 0.36
CA THR A 27 -0.32 -16.12 -0.19
C THR A 27 1.04 -15.91 0.48
N ILE A 28 1.09 -15.97 1.81
CA ILE A 28 2.36 -15.91 2.55
C ILE A 28 3.27 -17.07 2.14
N LYS A 29 2.75 -18.30 2.06
CA LYS A 29 3.56 -19.46 1.64
C LYS A 29 4.12 -19.30 0.22
N LYS A 30 3.36 -18.73 -0.72
CA LYS A 30 3.76 -18.57 -2.11
C LYS A 30 4.74 -17.41 -2.35
N PHE A 31 4.47 -16.26 -1.75
CA PHE A 31 5.25 -15.03 -2.01
C PHE A 31 6.29 -14.72 -0.92
N GLY A 32 6.13 -15.29 0.28
CA GLY A 32 7.08 -15.21 1.37
C GLY A 32 7.47 -13.78 1.71
N TRP A 33 8.78 -13.57 1.87
CA TRP A 33 9.38 -12.28 2.23
C TRP A 33 9.05 -11.14 1.26
N LYS A 34 8.74 -11.42 -0.01
CA LYS A 34 8.35 -10.38 -0.98
C LYS A 34 7.06 -9.69 -0.59
N LEU A 35 6.09 -10.43 -0.03
CA LEU A 35 4.85 -9.85 0.47
C LEU A 35 5.13 -8.91 1.65
N PHE A 36 6.02 -9.32 2.56
CA PHE A 36 6.45 -8.49 3.68
C PHE A 36 7.12 -7.21 3.19
N ALA A 37 8.05 -7.30 2.23
CA ALA A 37 8.72 -6.12 1.66
C ALA A 37 7.74 -5.15 0.99
N ILE A 38 6.73 -5.65 0.28
CA ILE A 38 5.68 -4.82 -0.34
C ILE A 38 4.88 -4.08 0.73
N ILE A 39 4.44 -4.78 1.79
CA ILE A 39 3.70 -4.18 2.89
C ILE A 39 4.57 -3.16 3.62
N PHE A 40 5.80 -3.55 3.97
CA PHE A 40 6.76 -2.68 4.64
C PHE A 40 7.01 -1.40 3.84
N LEU A 41 7.27 -1.52 2.54
CA LEU A 41 7.50 -0.35 1.68
C LEU A 41 6.25 0.54 1.57
N TYR A 42 5.06 -0.04 1.50
CA TYR A 42 3.81 0.72 1.52
C TYR A 42 3.67 1.55 2.79
N TYR A 43 3.90 0.95 3.96
CA TYR A 43 3.88 1.66 5.24
C TYR A 43 4.98 2.70 5.32
N LEU A 44 6.20 2.37 4.89
CA LEU A 44 7.32 3.31 4.91
C LEU A 44 7.05 4.56 4.07
N ILE A 45 6.53 4.40 2.85
CA ILE A 45 6.16 5.51 1.97
C ILE A 45 5.02 6.30 2.59
N ARG A 46 3.95 5.64 3.06
CA ARG A 46 2.79 6.31 3.67
C ARG A 46 3.19 7.15 4.87
N ASP A 47 3.91 6.58 5.82
CA ASP A 47 4.33 7.27 7.03
C ASP A 47 5.29 8.41 6.68
N SER A 48 6.30 8.18 5.82
CA SER A 48 7.21 9.25 5.39
C SER A 48 6.48 10.40 4.70
N ILE A 49 5.56 10.09 3.77
CA ILE A 49 4.76 11.10 3.07
C ILE A 49 3.89 11.88 4.08
N LEU A 50 3.24 11.19 5.02
CA LEU A 50 2.39 11.84 6.03
C LEU A 50 3.19 12.87 6.85
N TYR A 51 4.38 12.48 7.33
CA TYR A 51 5.25 13.36 8.11
C TYR A 51 5.92 14.46 7.29
N ILE A 52 5.94 14.37 5.96
CA ILE A 52 6.40 15.47 5.10
C ILE A 52 5.25 16.42 4.77
N ILE A 53 4.09 15.86 4.40
CA ILE A 53 2.93 16.62 3.95
C ILE A 53 2.31 17.43 5.08
N ILE A 54 2.13 16.84 6.28
CA ILE A 54 1.50 17.53 7.40
C ILE A 54 2.28 18.80 7.80
N PRO A 55 3.60 18.75 8.09
CA PRO A 55 4.37 19.95 8.40
C PRO A 55 4.44 20.93 7.25
N TYR A 56 4.57 20.44 6.00
CA TYR A 56 4.58 21.32 4.82
C TYR A 56 3.31 22.16 4.72
N PHE A 57 2.13 21.54 4.92
CA PHE A 57 0.85 22.26 4.90
C PHE A 57 0.64 23.14 6.14
N ALA A 58 1.17 22.74 7.31
CA ALA A 58 1.16 23.57 8.51
C ALA A 58 1.97 24.86 8.31
N LEU A 59 3.19 24.76 7.75
CA LEU A 59 4.04 25.92 7.43
C LEU A 59 3.41 26.85 6.38
N LYS A 60 2.61 26.29 5.46
CA LYS A 60 1.91 27.06 4.43
C LYS A 60 0.66 27.77 4.94
N GLY A 61 0.31 27.62 6.23
CA GLY A 61 -0.85 28.28 6.84
C GLY A 61 -2.21 27.74 6.36
N ILE A 62 -2.24 26.55 5.75
CA ILE A 62 -3.49 25.92 5.30
C ILE A 62 -4.31 25.43 6.51
N PHE A 63 -3.61 25.02 7.58
CA PHE A 63 -4.22 24.76 8.88
C PHE A 63 -4.13 26.05 9.72
N ASN A 64 -5.07 26.98 9.51
CA ASN A 64 -5.24 28.11 10.42
C ASN A 64 -5.91 27.57 11.70
N PHE A 65 -5.11 27.24 12.70
CA PHE A 65 -5.57 27.02 14.08
C PHE A 65 -5.51 28.35 14.84
#